data_AF-A0A938N9H4-F1
#
_entry.id   AF-A0A938N9H4-F1
#
_cell.length_a   1.000
_cell.length_b   1.000
_cell.length_c   1.000
_cell.angle_alpha   90.00
_cell.angle_beta   90.00
_cell.angle_gamma   90.00
#
_symmetry.space_group_name_H-M   'P 1'
#
loop_
_entity.id
_entity.type
_entity.pdbx_description
1 polymer ?
#
loop_
_entity_poly.entity_id
_entity_poly.type
_entity_poly.pdbx_seq_one_letter_code
_entity_poly.pdbx_strand_id
1 'polypeptide(L)' 'MSGDSPTLARSIGRFFGHVVSAVRPRLRTAGETRVVRVDREEKTVQTPSGPLVLRRTTIDEVCRPDGEGSR' A
#
# COMPACT_ATOMS: atom_id res chain seq x y z
N MET A 1 11.57 37.68 -14.32
CA MET A 1 11.88 36.26 -14.62
C MET A 1 10.83 35.77 -15.61
N SER A 2 11.13 35.84 -16.90
CA SER A 2 10.20 35.44 -17.96
C SER A 2 10.20 33.91 -18.07
N GLY A 3 9.12 33.27 -17.61
CA GLY A 3 8.96 31.82 -17.71
C GLY A 3 8.51 31.46 -19.12
N ASP A 4 9.41 30.85 -19.90
CA ASP A 4 9.06 30.28 -21.20
C ASP A 4 7.95 29.24 -21.03
N SER A 5 6.79 29.54 -21.60
CA SER A 5 5.66 28.62 -21.62
C SER A 5 6.08 27.36 -22.39
N PRO A 6 5.84 26.15 -21.84
CA PRO A 6 6.24 24.93 -22.53
C PRO A 6 5.57 24.86 -23.90
N THR A 7 6.33 24.44 -24.90
CA THR A 7 5.78 24.22 -26.25
C THR A 7 4.60 23.26 -26.18
N LEU A 8 3.64 23.42 -27.09
CA LEU A 8 2.44 22.57 -27.14
C LEU A 8 2.81 21.07 -27.17
N ALA A 9 3.85 20.71 -27.92
CA ALA A 9 4.36 19.34 -27.98
C ALA A 9 4.85 18.83 -26.61
N ARG A 10 5.52 19.68 -25.81
CA ARG A 10 5.95 19.33 -24.45
C ARG A 10 4.76 19.18 -23.51
N SER A 11 3.72 20.01 -23.65
CA SER A 11 2.49 19.89 -22.86
C SER A 11 1.71 18.62 -23.17
N ILE A 12 1.60 18.27 -24.46
CA ILE A 12 0.95 17.02 -24.92
C ILE A 12 1.74 15.80 -24.43
N GLY A 13 3.06 15.80 -24.58
CA GLY A 13 3.91 14.71 -24.09
C GLY A 13 3.81 14.52 -22.58
N ARG A 14 3.76 15.61 -21.80
CA ARG A 14 3.53 15.56 -20.35
C ARG A 14 2.17 14.99 -19.99
N PHE A 15 1.12 15.39 -20.70
CA PHE A 15 -0.23 14.89 -20.48
C PHE A 15 -0.31 13.37 -20.71
N PHE A 16 0.14 12.88 -21.85
CA PHE A 16 0.13 11.45 -22.14
C PHE A 16 1.10 10.66 -21.24
N GLY A 17 2.24 11.24 -20.87
CA GLY A 17 3.14 10.65 -19.86
C GLY A 17 2.45 10.46 -18.51
N HIS A 18 1.62 11.43 -18.09
CA HIS A 18 0.84 11.34 -16.87
C HIS A 18 -0.27 10.29 -16.96
N VAL A 19 -1.00 10.24 -18.10
CA VAL A 19 -2.00 9.20 -18.36
C VAL A 19 -1.35 7.82 -18.31
N VAL A 20 -0.26 7.60 -19.06
CA VAL A 20 0.48 6.33 -19.07
C VAL A 20 0.98 5.97 -17.67
N SER A 21 1.46 6.93 -16.87
CA SER A 21 1.85 6.68 -15.48
C SER A 21 0.68 6.30 -14.57
N ALA A 22 -0.55 6.75 -14.87
CA ALA A 22 -1.73 6.48 -14.07
C ALA A 22 -2.40 5.14 -14.44
N VAL A 23 -2.42 4.79 -15.74
CA VAL A 23 -2.97 3.49 -16.21
C VAL A 23 -1.96 2.37 -16.25
N ARG A 24 -0.64 2.64 -16.23
CA ARG A 24 0.32 1.58 -15.93
C ARG A 24 -0.04 1.07 -14.54
N PRO A 25 -0.40 -0.22 -14.41
CA PRO A 25 -0.46 -0.82 -13.09
C PRO A 25 0.89 -0.51 -12.48
N ARG A 26 0.94 0.10 -11.30
CA ARG A 26 2.16 0.05 -10.50
C ARG A 26 2.54 -1.42 -10.57
N LEU A 27 3.70 -1.73 -11.16
CA LEU A 27 4.28 -3.06 -11.05
C LEU A 27 4.41 -3.21 -9.55
N ARG A 28 3.37 -3.81 -8.93
CA ARG A 28 3.30 -4.08 -7.51
C ARG A 28 4.58 -4.84 -7.29
N THR A 29 5.49 -4.23 -6.54
CA THR A 29 6.79 -4.79 -6.28
C THR A 29 6.54 -6.23 -5.85
N ALA A 30 7.25 -7.18 -6.48
CA ALA A 30 7.29 -8.56 -6.01
C ALA A 30 7.44 -8.51 -4.47
N GLY A 31 6.49 -9.13 -3.74
CA GLY A 31 6.38 -9.00 -2.29
C GLY A 31 5.44 -7.91 -1.72
N GLU A 32 4.50 -7.31 -2.46
CA GLU A 32 3.47 -6.43 -1.85
C GLU A 32 2.50 -7.26 -0.99
N THR A 33 2.80 -7.35 0.31
CA THR A 33 1.95 -7.94 1.33
C THR A 33 0.68 -7.12 1.51
N ARG A 34 -0.48 -7.72 1.25
CA ARG A 34 -1.78 -7.05 1.42
C ARG A 34 -2.42 -7.53 2.72
N VAL A 35 -2.62 -6.61 3.66
CA VAL A 35 -3.46 -6.85 4.83
C VAL A 35 -4.90 -7.07 4.37
N VAL A 36 -5.47 -8.20 4.73
CA VAL A 36 -6.84 -8.60 4.35
C VAL A 36 -7.77 -8.50 5.56
N ARG A 37 -7.26 -8.70 6.77
CA ARG A 37 -8.05 -8.60 7.99
C ARG A 37 -7.20 -8.12 9.16
N VAL A 38 -7.82 -7.34 10.04
CA VAL A 38 -7.22 -6.92 11.31
C VAL A 38 -8.24 -7.14 12.42
N ASP A 39 -7.98 -8.12 13.28
CA ASP A 39 -8.79 -8.37 14.46
C ASP A 39 -8.06 -7.86 15.70
N ARG A 40 -8.79 -7.08 16.50
CA ARG A 40 -8.28 -6.54 17.77
C ARG A 40 -9.16 -7.05 18.89
N GLU A 41 -8.52 -7.64 19.88
CA GLU A 41 -9.18 -8.14 21.08
C GLU A 41 -8.55 -7.50 22.30
N GLU A 42 -9.41 -7.12 23.24
CA GLU A 42 -9.01 -6.60 24.53
C GLU A 42 -9.65 -7.44 25.62
N LYS A 43 -8.86 -7.78 26.64
CA LYS A 43 -9.33 -8.53 27.81
C LYS A 43 -8.77 -7.90 29.06
N THR A 44 -9.65 -7.50 29.96
CA THR A 44 -9.27 -7.10 31.31
C THR A 44 -9.31 -8.32 32.23
N VAL A 45 -8.23 -8.54 32.97
CA VAL A 45 -8.09 -9.63 33.95
C VAL A 45 -7.88 -9.00 35.31
N GLN A 46 -8.67 -9.42 36.30
CA GLN A 46 -8.44 -9.02 37.69
C GLN A 46 -7.31 -9.84 38.27
N THR A 47 -6.30 -9.17 38.84
CA THR A 47 -5.19 -9.83 39.53
C THR A 47 -5.10 -9.31 40.97
N PRO A 48 -4.43 -10.02 41.89
CA PRO A 48 -4.25 -9.55 43.26
C PRO A 48 -3.55 -8.17 43.36
N SER A 49 -2.73 -7.81 42.37
CA SER A 49 -2.02 -6.53 42.31
C SER A 49 -2.82 -5.41 41.62
N GLY A 50 -4.02 -5.71 41.12
CA GLY A 50 -4.88 -4.78 40.38
C GLY A 50 -5.33 -5.30 39.01
N PRO A 51 -6.18 -4.53 38.29
CA PRO A 51 -6.64 -4.91 36.96
C PRO A 51 -5.50 -4.82 35.94
N LEU A 52 -5.39 -5.85 35.09
CA LEU A 52 -4.44 -5.91 33.98
C LEU A 52 -5.21 -5.94 32.66
N VAL A 53 -4.86 -5.05 31.72
CA VAL A 53 -5.45 -5.00 30.39
C VAL A 53 -4.52 -5.70 29.39
N LEU A 54 -5.01 -6.76 28.76
CA LEU A 54 -4.33 -7.50 27.71
C LEU A 54 -4.92 -7.11 26.36
N ARG A 55 -4.06 -6.77 25.40
CA ARG A 55 -4.47 -6.47 24.03
C ARG A 55 -3.80 -7.41 23.05
N ARG A 56 -4.58 -8.10 22.23
CA ARG A 56 -4.12 -8.91 21.11
C ARG A 56 -4.52 -8.24 19.80
N THR A 57 -3.62 -8.25 18.83
CA THR A 57 -3.92 -7.83 17.46
C THR A 57 -3.45 -8.92 16.51
N THR A 58 -4.39 -9.46 15.75
CA THR A 58 -4.14 -10.44 14.68
C THR A 58 -4.26 -9.71 13.35
N ILE A 59 -3.26 -9.85 12.50
CA ILE A 59 -3.23 -9.25 11.17
C ILE A 59 -3.08 -10.38 10.17
N ASP A 60 -4.10 -10.58 9.33
CA ASP A 60 -4.06 -11.56 8.26
C ASP A 60 -3.56 -10.88 7.00
N GLU A 61 -2.52 -11.45 6.41
CA GLU A 61 -1.82 -10.91 5.25
C GLU A 61 -1.79 -11.94 4.13
N VAL A 62 -2.01 -11.47 2.90
CA VAL A 62 -1.81 -12.29 1.70
C VAL A 62 -0.55 -11.82 0.99
N CYS A 63 0.43 -12.72 0.94
CA CYS A 63 1.61 -12.57 0.10
C CYS A 63 1.26 -13.09 -1.29
N ARG A 64 1.45 -12.26 -2.32
CA ARG A 64 1.42 -12.76 -3.69
C ARG A 64 2.71 -13.55 -3.92
N PRO A 65 2.67 -14.80 -4.40
CA PRO A 65 3.89 -15.47 -4.80
C PRO A 65 4.58 -14.62 -5.86
N ASP A 66 5.88 -14.40 -5.70
CA ASP A 66 6.71 -13.83 -6.75
C ASP A 66 6.51 -14.71 -7.99
N GLY A 67 6.33 -14.08 -9.14
CA GLY A 67 5.93 -14.77 -10.36
C GLY A 67 6.97 -15.80 -10.82
N GLU A 68 6.97 -16.99 -10.24
CA GLU A 68 7.50 -18.19 -10.87
C GLU A 68 6.42 -18.74 -11.79
N GLY A 69 6.67 -18.63 -13.10
CA GLY A 69 5.88 -19.30 -14.13
C GLY A 69 5.23 -18.38 -15.14
N SER A 70 6.03 -17.58 -15.86
CA SER A 70 5.68 -17.25 -17.25
C SER A 70 6.81 -17.70 -18.16
N ARG A 71 6.71 -18.97 -18.55
CA ARG A 71 7.47 -19.74 -19.56
C ARG A 71 8.86 -20.22 -19.18
#